data_AF-A0A9X7GKA5-F1
#
_entry.id   AF-A0A9X7GKA5-F1
#
_cell.length_a   1.000
_cell.length_b   1.000
_cell.length_c   1.000
_cell.angle_alpha   90.00
_cell.angle_beta   90.00
_cell.angle_gamma   90.00
#
_symmetry.space_group_name_H-M   'P 1'
#
loop_
_entity.id
_entity.type
_entity.pdbx_description
1 polymer ?
#
loop_
_entity_poly.entity_id
_entity_poly.type
_entity_poly.pdbx_seq_one_letter_code
_entity_poly.pdbx_strand_id
1 'polypeptide(L)' 'MPKVQRKNRQLTVSEEAVPSYLKNGYDLIDEKGKVIENATGGKIISLVQHNEVVAENEKLIKENEKLKKEIAQLKKAEK' A
#
# COMPACT_ATOMS: atom_id res chain seq x y z
N MET A 1 -6.27 9.64 -19.31
CA MET A 1 -4.85 9.26 -19.46
C MET A 1 -4.22 9.25 -18.07
N PRO A 2 -3.63 8.13 -17.62
CA PRO A 2 -3.04 8.05 -16.29
C PRO A 2 -1.86 9.02 -16.12
N LYS A 3 -1.77 9.62 -14.93
CA LYS A 3 -0.66 10.49 -14.55
C LYS A 3 0.21 9.75 -13.56
N VAL A 4 1.52 9.77 -13.78
CA VAL A 4 2.50 9.19 -12.87
C VAL A 4 3.40 10.29 -12.31
N GLN A 5 3.74 10.21 -11.04
CA GLN A 5 4.54 11.21 -10.34
C GLN A 5 5.73 10.57 -9.63
N ARG A 6 6.90 11.20 -9.75
CA ARG A 6 8.07 10.91 -8.92
C ARG A 6 8.70 12.22 -8.48
N LYS A 7 8.67 12.49 -7.16
CA LYS A 7 9.10 13.78 -6.60
C LYS A 7 8.36 14.94 -7.29
N ASN A 8 9.08 15.82 -7.97
CA ASN A 8 8.55 17.00 -8.68
C ASN A 8 8.24 16.70 -10.15
N ARG A 9 8.52 15.49 -10.64
CA ARG A 9 8.29 15.11 -12.04
C ARG A 9 6.94 14.44 -12.17
N GLN A 10 6.04 15.06 -12.92
CA GLN A 10 4.75 14.49 -13.31
C GLN A 10 4.75 14.20 -14.81
N LEU A 11 4.30 13.02 -15.20
CA LEU A 11 4.20 12.59 -16.59
C LEU A 11 2.78 12.07 -16.85
N THR A 12 2.22 12.42 -17.99
CA THR A 12 1.01 11.78 -18.51
C THR A 12 1.46 10.64 -19.40
N VAL A 13 1.05 9.41 -19.06
CA VAL A 13 1.51 8.19 -19.73
C VAL A 13 0.30 7.41 -20.26
N SER A 14 0.52 6.50 -21.21
CA SER A 14 -0.50 5.52 -21.60
C SER A 14 -0.65 4.45 -20.52
N GLU A 15 -1.82 3.81 -20.45
CA GLU A 15 -2.11 2.74 -19.49
C GLU A 15 -1.12 1.58 -19.60
N GLU A 16 -0.72 1.22 -20.82
CA GLU A 16 0.28 0.18 -21.09
C GLU A 16 1.67 0.49 -20.51
N ALA A 17 2.02 1.77 -20.38
CA ALA A 17 3.31 2.20 -19.86
C ALA A 17 3.33 2.30 -18.32
N VAL A 18 2.16 2.39 -17.67
CA VAL A 18 2.04 2.54 -16.21
C VAL A 18 2.87 1.49 -15.44
N PRO A 19 2.81 0.18 -15.75
CA PRO A 19 3.58 -0.82 -15.03
C PRO A 19 5.09 -0.60 -15.10
N SER A 20 5.58 -0.09 -16.23
CA SER A 20 7.01 0.24 -16.40
C SER A 20 7.40 1.41 -15.50
N TYR A 21 6.56 2.46 -15.43
CA TYR A 21 6.81 3.60 -14.56
C TYR A 21 6.71 3.26 -13.07
N LEU A 22 5.77 2.39 -12.67
CA LEU A 22 5.65 1.87 -11.30
C LEU A 22 6.93 1.12 -10.87
N LYS A 23 7.52 0.30 -11.75
CA LYS A 23 8.80 -0.38 -11.50
C LYS A 23 9.96 0.61 -11.35
N ASN A 24 9.91 1.73 -12.04
CA ASN A 24 10.94 2.77 -12.03
C ASN A 24 10.81 3.76 -10.85
N GLY A 25 9.88 3.56 -9.92
CA GLY A 25 9.73 4.41 -8.74
C GLY A 25 8.76 5.58 -8.90
N TYR A 26 7.91 5.56 -9.93
CA TYR A 26 6.82 6.53 -10.05
C TYR A 26 5.57 5.99 -9.38
N ASP A 27 4.85 6.88 -8.72
CA ASP A 27 3.53 6.59 -8.15
C ASP A 27 2.46 6.97 -9.17
N LEU A 28 1.40 6.17 -9.27
CA LEU A 28 0.23 6.54 -10.06
C LEU A 28 -0.58 7.57 -9.28
N ILE A 29 -0.83 8.73 -9.88
CA ILE A 29 -1.59 9.82 -9.28
C ILE A 29 -2.89 10.09 -10.05
N ASP A 30 -3.92 10.47 -9.29
CA ASP A 30 -5.20 10.94 -9.82
C ASP A 30 -5.09 12.39 -10.32
N GLU A 31 -6.13 12.90 -11.00
CA GLU A 31 -6.23 14.28 -11.47
C GLU A 31 -6.08 15.32 -10.35
N LYS A 32 -6.41 14.92 -9.11
CA LYS A 32 -6.27 15.73 -7.89
C LYS A 32 -4.90 15.61 -7.22
N GLY A 33 -3.95 14.88 -7.83
CA GLY A 33 -2.61 14.65 -7.28
C GLY A 33 -2.57 13.67 -6.11
N LYS A 34 -3.64 12.89 -5.87
CA LYS A 34 -3.64 11.82 -4.86
C LYS A 34 -3.03 10.55 -5.43
N VAL A 35 -2.17 9.89 -4.67
CA VAL A 35 -1.58 8.60 -5.06
C VAL A 35 -2.67 7.52 -5.03
N ILE A 36 -2.93 6.92 -6.20
CA ILE A 36 -3.82 5.77 -6.37
C ILE A 36 -3.03 4.49 -6.13
N GLU A 37 -1.84 4.38 -6.72
CA GLU A 37 -1.00 3.20 -6.62
C GLU A 37 0.45 3.60 -6.33
N ASN A 38 1.03 2.96 -5.32
CA ASN A 38 2.42 3.18 -4.96
C ASN A 38 3.36 2.46 -5.92
N ALA A 39 4.51 3.05 -6.18
CA ALA A 39 5.58 2.44 -6.96
C ALA A 39 5.97 1.05 -6.40
N THR A 40 5.99 0.05 -7.28
CA THR A 40 6.38 -1.33 -6.93
C THR A 40 7.89 -1.50 -6.81
N GLY A 41 8.68 -0.60 -7.40
CA GLY A 41 10.15 -0.67 -7.41
C GLY A 41 10.79 0.71 -7.49
N GLY A 42 12.13 0.79 -7.56
CA GLY A 42 12.86 2.04 -7.82
C GLY A 42 12.89 3.07 -6.68
N LYS A 43 12.16 2.83 -5.58
CA LYS A 43 12.30 3.55 -4.31
C LYS A 43 13.30 2.80 -3.43
N ILE A 44 14.25 3.53 -2.85
CA ILE A 44 15.17 2.99 -1.85
C ILE A 44 14.44 3.04 -0.51
N ILE A 45 14.16 1.87 0.06
CA ILE A 45 13.55 1.74 1.38
C ILE A 45 14.65 1.34 2.37
N SER A 46 14.68 1.97 3.55
CA SER A 46 15.58 1.55 4.61
C SER A 46 15.15 0.20 5.18
N LEU A 47 16.11 -0.70 5.43
CA LEU A 47 15.83 -1.99 6.06
C LEU A 47 15.14 -1.83 7.42
N VAL A 48 15.47 -0.76 8.16
CA VAL A 48 14.84 -0.43 9.45
C VAL A 48 13.35 -0.17 9.27
N GLN A 49 12.98 0.71 8.34
CA GLN A 49 11.58 1.05 8.06
C GLN A 49 10.80 -0.16 7.55
N HIS A 50 11.43 -1.01 6.72
CA HIS A 50 10.80 -2.26 6.29
C HIS A 50 10.50 -3.17 7.48
N ASN A 51 11.47 -3.36 8.38
CA ASN A 51 11.29 -4.22 9.56
C ASN A 51 10.25 -3.66 10.55
N GLU A 52 10.17 -2.34 10.70
CA GLU A 52 9.12 -1.69 11.50
C GLU A 52 7.73 -1.99 10.95
N VAL A 53 7.53 -1.83 9.64
CA VAL A 53 6.25 -2.13 8.97
C VAL A 53 5.91 -3.62 9.06
N VAL A 54 6.89 -4.51 8.91
CA VAL A 54 6.67 -5.96 9.08
C VAL A 54 6.23 -6.28 10.52
N ALA A 55 6.91 -5.71 11.53
CA ALA A 55 6.57 -5.93 12.93
C ALA A 55 5.17 -5.39 13.28
N GLU A 56 4.79 -4.24 12.73
CA GLU A 56 3.45 -3.67 12.91
C GLU A 56 2.38 -4.54 12.23
N ASN A 57 2.63 -5.01 11.01
CA ASN A 57 1.73 -5.93 10.32
C ASN A 57 1.51 -7.22 11.11
N GLU A 58 2.58 -7.81 11.67
CA GLU A 58 2.45 -8.99 12.52
C GLU A 58 1.61 -8.75 13.79
N LYS A 59 1.76 -7.57 14.42
CA LYS A 59 0.94 -7.18 15.57
C LYS A 59 -0.54 -7.05 15.17
N LEU A 60 -0.82 -6.33 14.08
CA LEU A 60 -2.18 -6.12 13.57
C LEU A 60 -2.86 -7.42 13.16
N ILE A 61 -2.13 -8.38 12.60
CA ILE A 61 -2.65 -9.72 12.29
C ILE A 61 -3.05 -10.43 13.58
N LYS A 62 -2.17 -10.46 14.59
CA LYS A 62 -2.45 -11.11 15.87
C LYS A 62 -3.64 -10.48 16.60
N GLU A 63 -3.75 -9.16 16.58
CA GLU A 63 -4.90 -8.44 17.17
C GLU A 63 -6.19 -8.75 16.40
N ASN A 64 -6.16 -8.73 15.07
CA ASN A 64 -7.33 -9.11 14.26
C ASN A 64 -7.78 -10.55 14.54
N GLU A 65 -6.86 -11.49 14.70
CA GLU A 65 -7.20 -12.88 15.05
C GLU A 65 -7.83 -12.98 16.44
N LYS A 66 -7.30 -12.26 17.43
CA LYS A 66 -7.90 -12.19 18.77
C LYS A 66 -9.31 -11.61 18.73
N LEU A 67 -9.47 -10.45 18.09
CA LEU A 67 -10.77 -9.80 17.94
C LEU A 67 -11.78 -10.69 17.20
N LYS A 68 -11.35 -11.38 16.13
CA LYS A 68 -12.21 -12.34 15.42
C LYS A 68 -12.63 -13.52 16.32
N LYS A 69 -11.73 -14.02 17.17
CA LYS A 69 -12.04 -15.09 18.14
C LYS A 69 -13.02 -14.60 19.20
N GLU A 70 -12.81 -13.40 19.77
CA GLU A 70 -13.72 -12.80 20.74
C GLU A 70 -15.11 -12.55 20.13
N ILE A 71 -15.18 -11.98 18.93
CA ILE A 71 -16.45 -11.81 18.20
C ILE A 71 -17.14 -13.16 17.97
N ALA A 72 -16.40 -14.20 17.62
CA ALA A 72 -16.98 -15.53 17.41
C ALA A 72 -17.49 -16.17 18.70
N GLN A 73 -16.83 -15.91 19.84
CA GLN A 73 -17.28 -16.37 21.16
C GLN A 73 -18.53 -15.61 21.63
N LEU A 74 -18.53 -14.28 21.52
CA LEU A 74 -19.68 -13.45 21.87
C LEU A 74 -20.91 -13.79 21.03
N LYS A 75 -20.75 -13.96 19.70
CA LYS A 75 -21.84 -14.41 18.81
C LYS A 75 -22.38 -15.80 19.14
N LYS A 76 -21.60 -16.66 19.80
CA LYS A 76 -22.04 -17.98 20.28
C LYS A 76 -22.70 -17.89 21.65
N ALA A 77 -22.36 -16.88 22.46
CA ALA A 77 -22.95 -16.65 23.78
C ALA A 77 -24.28 -15.87 23.69
N GLU A 78 -24.48 -15.07 22.64
CA GLU A 78 -25.74 -14.36 22.36
C GLU A 78 -26.79 -15.23 21.63
N LYS A 79 -26.48 -16.48 21.29
CA LYS A 79 -27.35 -17.40 20.54
C LYS A 79 -27.79 -18.57 21.42
#